data_AF-A0A850C799-F1
#
_entry.id   AF-A0A850C799-F1
#
_cell.length_a   1.000
_cell.length_b   1.000
_cell.length_c   1.000
_cell.angle_alpha   90.00
_cell.angle_beta   90.00
_cell.angle_gamma   90.00
#
_symmetry.space_group_name_H-M   'P 1'
#
loop_
_entity.id
_entity.type
_entity.pdbx_description
1 polymer ?
#
loop_
_entity_poly.entity_id
_entity_poly.type
_entity_poly.pdbx_seq_one_letter_code
_entity_poly.pdbx_strand_id
1 'polypeptide(L)'
;MSETHLAYLNLGSNIQPEINLLRAVELLHEYGGVLKVSSAWESRSVGAEGPNYLNACVLFKSELLQVELKETIIRPIEARLGRRRSENKFSPRTID
;
A
#
# COMPACT_ATOMS: atom_id res chain seq x y z
N MET A 1 26.31 7.02 -10.22
CA MET A 1 25.07 7.65 -9.71
C MET A 1 23.99 6.60 -9.84
N SER A 2 23.32 6.23 -8.76
CA SER A 2 22.18 5.31 -8.84
C SER A 2 21.05 6.02 -9.59
N GLU A 3 20.43 5.31 -10.53
CA GLU A 3 19.26 5.81 -11.24
C GLU A 3 18.08 5.88 -10.26
N THR A 4 17.27 6.93 -10.36
CA THR A 4 16.08 7.08 -9.52
C THR A 4 14.83 6.87 -10.36
N HIS A 5 13.91 6.06 -9.85
CA HIS A 5 12.61 5.79 -10.43
C HIS A 5 11.50 6.47 -9.63
N LEU A 6 10.45 6.89 -10.35
CA LEU A 6 9.19 7.32 -9.77
C LEU A 6 8.14 6.22 -9.98
N ALA A 7 7.43 5.87 -8.91
CA ALA A 7 6.36 4.89 -8.91
C ALA A 7 5.09 5.51 -8.34
N TYR A 8 3.95 5.20 -8.95
CA TYR A 8 2.64 5.46 -8.35
C TYR A 8 2.18 4.18 -7.66
N LEU A 9 2.08 4.24 -6.33
CA LEU A 9 1.63 3.13 -5.49
C LEU A 9 0.17 3.39 -5.11
N ASN A 10 -0.71 2.45 -5.43
CA ASN A 10 -2.07 2.46 -4.91
C ASN A 10 -2.08 1.72 -3.58
N LEU A 11 -2.63 2.36 -2.57
CA LEU A 11 -2.82 1.82 -1.23
C LEU A 11 -4.31 1.57 -1.01
N GLY A 12 -4.66 0.43 -0.44
CA GLY A 12 -6.04 0.09 -0.10
C GLY A 12 -6.15 -0.61 1.24
N SER A 13 -7.13 -0.24 2.06
CA SER A 13 -7.42 -0.95 3.31
C SER A 13 -8.92 -1.01 3.56
N ASN A 14 -9.40 -2.12 4.10
CA ASN A 14 -10.77 -2.26 4.61
C ASN A 14 -10.86 -2.87 6.01
N ILE A 15 -9.72 -3.14 6.66
CA ILE A 15 -9.63 -3.43 8.10
C ILE A 15 -8.95 -2.23 8.75
N GLN A 16 -9.62 -1.55 9.67
CA GLN A 16 -9.11 -0.35 10.35
C GLN A 16 -8.44 0.65 9.37
N PRO A 17 -9.15 1.07 8.31
CA PRO A 17 -8.51 1.63 7.13
C PRO A 17 -7.85 3.00 7.35
N GLU A 18 -8.42 3.83 8.23
CA GLU A 18 -7.82 5.11 8.61
C GLU A 18 -6.45 4.94 9.29
N ILE A 19 -6.32 3.91 10.14
CA ILE A 19 -5.09 3.60 10.85
C ILE A 19 -4.06 3.02 9.88
N ASN A 20 -4.46 2.00 9.11
CA ASN A 20 -3.52 1.26 8.29
C ASN A 20 -3.02 2.05 7.07
N LEU A 21 -3.83 2.93 6.48
CA LEU A 21 -3.35 3.83 5.42
C LEU A 21 -2.29 4.80 5.94
N LEU A 22 -2.53 5.44 7.09
CA LEU A 22 -1.54 6.35 7.69
C LEU A 22 -0.23 5.62 8.01
N ARG A 23 -0.33 4.44 8.65
CA ARG A 23 0.84 3.60 8.95
C ARG A 23 1.59 3.16 7.70
N ALA A 24 0.90 2.83 6.61
CA ALA A 24 1.55 2.44 5.36
C ALA A 24 2.38 3.60 4.78
N VAL A 25 1.84 4.82 4.80
CA VAL A 25 2.57 6.02 4.35
C VAL A 25 3.77 6.32 5.26
N GLU A 26 3.60 6.25 6.58
CA GLU A 26 4.71 6.39 7.55
C GLU A 26 5.83 5.38 7.26
N LEU A 27 5.48 4.12 7.04
CA LEU A 27 6.46 3.08 6.74
C LEU A 27 7.15 3.33 5.39
N LEU A 28 6.45 3.77 4.35
CA LEU A 28 7.07 4.10 3.06
C LEU A 28 8.14 5.19 3.20
N HIS A 29 7.95 6.17 4.09
CA HIS A 29 8.97 7.17 4.38
C HIS A 29 10.27 6.59 4.98
N GLU A 30 10.23 5.40 5.61
CA GLU A 30 11.42 4.72 6.12
C GLU A 30 12.31 4.16 5.00
N TYR A 31 11.75 3.90 3.80
CA TYR A 31 12.44 3.20 2.71
C TYR A 31 12.71 4.06 1.46
N GLY A 32 12.09 5.24 1.35
CA GLY A 32 12.30 6.11 0.19
C GLY A 32 11.51 7.41 0.27
N GLY A 33 11.45 8.12 -0.86
CA GLY A 33 10.82 9.44 -0.90
C GLY A 33 9.33 9.35 -1.21
N VAL A 34 8.46 9.55 -0.23
CA VAL A 34 7.05 9.87 -0.48
C VAL A 34 6.95 11.34 -0.87
N LEU A 35 6.71 11.61 -2.15
CA LEU A 35 6.73 12.97 -2.70
C LEU A 35 5.35 13.64 -2.64
N LYS A 36 4.29 12.85 -2.86
CA LYS A 36 2.89 13.30 -2.81
C LYS A 36 2.00 12.15 -2.37
N VAL A 37 0.92 12.50 -1.68
CA VAL A 37 -0.16 11.59 -1.30
C VAL A 37 -1.47 12.23 -1.77
N SER A 38 -2.34 11.43 -2.39
CA SER A 38 -3.68 11.91 -2.78
C SER A 38 -4.60 12.06 -1.55
N SER A 39 -5.77 12.65 -1.75
CA SER A 39 -6.89 12.43 -0.82
C SER A 39 -7.20 10.93 -0.72
N ALA A 40 -7.70 10.50 0.44
CA ALA A 40 -8.27 9.17 0.60
C ALA A 40 -9.72 9.15 0.08
N TRP A 41 -10.08 8.05 -0.58
CA TRP A 41 -11.40 7.84 -1.15
C TRP A 41 -12.01 6.55 -0.64
N GLU A 42 -13.25 6.62 -0.17
CA GLU A 42 -14.02 5.43 0.18
C GLU A 42 -14.65 4.81 -1.06
N SER A 43 -14.51 3.50 -1.23
CA SER A 43 -15.14 2.74 -2.30
C SER A 43 -15.67 1.39 -1.81
N ARG A 44 -16.70 0.87 -2.47
CA ARG A 44 -17.27 -0.45 -2.14
C ARG A 44 -16.28 -1.57 -2.45
N SER A 45 -16.29 -2.62 -1.62
CA SER A 45 -15.58 -3.86 -1.93
C SER A 45 -16.05 -4.45 -3.27
N VAL A 46 -15.11 -4.91 -4.08
CA VAL A 46 -15.38 -5.51 -5.39
C VAL A 46 -15.05 -7.00 -5.34
N GLY A 47 -15.97 -7.84 -5.83
CA GLY A 47 -15.79 -9.28 -5.96
C GLY A 47 -16.24 -10.11 -4.75
N ALA A 48 -16.38 -9.51 -3.57
CA ALA A 48 -17.08 -10.10 -2.43
C ALA A 48 -17.74 -9.03 -1.56
N GLU A 49 -18.79 -9.45 -0.85
CA GLU A 49 -19.43 -8.63 0.18
C GLU A 49 -18.45 -8.42 1.35
N GLY A 50 -18.35 -7.18 1.82
CA GLY A 50 -17.43 -6.81 2.88
C GLY A 50 -17.37 -5.30 3.11
N PRO A 51 -16.61 -4.84 4.11
CA PRO A 51 -16.46 -3.43 4.40
C PRO A 51 -15.89 -2.66 3.20
N ASN A 52 -16.28 -1.39 3.10
CA ASN A 52 -15.70 -0.48 2.12
C ASN A 52 -14.18 -0.35 2.33
N TYR A 53 -13.48 -0.09 1.23
CA TYR A 53 -12.07 0.25 1.26
C TYR A 53 -11.90 1.77 1.37
N LEU A 54 -10.93 2.22 2.16
CA LEU A 54 -10.28 3.50 1.89
C LEU A 54 -9.10 3.26 0.96
N ASN A 55 -9.00 4.06 -0.08
CA ASN A 55 -7.94 3.97 -1.08
C ASN A 55 -7.23 5.32 -1.23
N ALA A 56 -5.92 5.29 -1.43
CA ALA A 56 -5.11 6.46 -1.71
C ALA A 56 -4.01 6.11 -2.72
N CYS A 57 -3.44 7.12 -3.37
CA CYS A 57 -2.29 6.96 -4.25
C CYS A 57 -1.10 7.74 -3.71
N VAL A 58 0.09 7.15 -3.81
CA VAL A 58 1.36 7.74 -3.38
C VAL A 58 2.30 7.85 -4.58
N LEU A 59 2.85 9.05 -4.81
CA LEU A 59 4.01 9.22 -5.68
C LEU A 59 5.26 8.93 -4.87
N PHE A 60 5.88 7.80 -5.14
CA PHE A 60 7.05 7.29 -4.44
C PHE A 60 8.30 7.38 -5.30
N LYS A 61 9.42 7.79 -4.70
CA LYS A 61 10.74 7.91 -5.29
C LYS A 61 11.65 6.86 -4.69
N SER A 62 12.24 6.01 -5.52
CA SER A 62 13.14 4.93 -5.11
C SER A 62 14.27 4.71 -6.11
N GLU A 63 15.40 4.19 -5.63
CA GLU A 63 16.52 3.73 -6.48
C GLU A 63 16.34 2.26 -6.91
N LEU A 64 15.30 1.60 -6.41
CA LEU A 64 15.02 0.19 -6.70
C LEU A 64 14.24 0.03 -8.00
N LEU A 65 14.56 -1.03 -8.75
CA LEU A 65 13.74 -1.48 -9.87
C LEU A 65 12.42 -2.05 -9.38
N GLN A 66 11.45 -2.17 -10.28
CA GLN A 66 10.07 -2.60 -9.97
C GLN A 66 9.98 -3.88 -9.12
N VAL A 67 10.76 -4.91 -9.48
CA VAL A 67 10.73 -6.20 -8.78
C VAL A 67 11.29 -6.05 -7.36
N GLU A 68 12.41 -5.34 -7.22
CA GLU A 68 13.05 -5.11 -5.94
C GLU A 68 12.17 -4.24 -5.03
N LEU A 69 11.61 -3.14 -5.55
CA LEU A 69 10.65 -2.31 -4.83
C LEU A 69 9.50 -3.14 -4.24
N LYS A 70 8.96 -4.07 -5.02
CA LYS A 70 7.87 -4.95 -4.58
C LYS A 70 8.31 -5.91 -3.47
N GLU A 71 9.44 -6.58 -3.65
CA GLU A 71 9.87 -7.65 -2.74
C GLU A 71 10.56 -7.12 -1.47
N THR A 72 11.24 -5.97 -1.53
CA THR A 72 12.03 -5.44 -0.41
C THR A 72 11.33 -4.34 0.38
N ILE A 73 10.36 -3.64 -0.20
CA ILE A 73 9.63 -2.56 0.48
C ILE A 73 8.15 -2.91 0.63
N ILE A 74 7.43 -3.13 -0.49
CA ILE A 74 5.97 -3.26 -0.47
C ILE A 74 5.52 -4.49 0.33
N ARG A 75 6.02 -5.69 -0.02
CA ARG A 75 5.63 -6.93 0.69
C ARG A 75 6.00 -6.91 2.18
N PRO A 76 7.19 -6.44 2.59
CA PRO A 76 7.50 -6.29 4.01
C PRO A 76 6.58 -5.33 4.76
N ILE A 77 6.21 -4.19 4.17
CA ILE A 77 5.24 -3.25 4.76
C ILE A 77 3.89 -3.91 4.95
N GLU A 78 3.37 -4.58 3.93
CA GLU A 78 2.13 -5.34 4.02
C GLU A 78 2.15 -6.37 5.15
N ALA A 79 3.22 -7.16 5.24
CA ALA A 79 3.39 -8.17 6.28
C ALA A 79 3.48 -7.54 7.68
N ARG A 80 4.20 -6.43 7.83
CA ARG A 80 4.33 -5.66 9.09
C ARG A 80 2.98 -5.09 9.54
N LEU A 81 2.13 -4.70 8.59
CA LEU A 81 0.76 -4.26 8.85
C LEU A 81 -0.25 -5.41 8.94
N GLY A 82 0.21 -6.66 8.95
CA GLY A 82 -0.61 -7.83 9.24
C GLY A 82 -1.38 -8.39 8.05
N ARG A 83 -1.03 -8.01 6.81
CA ARG A 83 -1.64 -8.60 5.61
C ARG A 83 -1.33 -10.10 5.59
N ARG A 84 -2.38 -10.93 5.61
CA ARG A 84 -2.27 -12.38 5.46
C ARG A 84 -2.69 -12.79 4.06
N ARG A 85 -1.80 -13.45 3.32
CA ARG A 85 -2.09 -13.96 1.99
C ARG A 85 -2.80 -15.31 2.14
N SER A 86 -4.08 -15.36 1.80
CA SER A 86 -4.91 -16.57 1.76
C SER A 86 -5.25 -16.97 0.32
N GLU A 87 -5.68 -18.23 0.12
CA GLU A 87 -6.21 -18.68 -1.18
C GLU A 87 -7.46 -17.89 -1.60
N ASN A 88 -8.26 -17.44 -0.63
CA ASN A 88 -9.35 -16.51 -0.90
C ASN A 88 -8.78 -15.13 -1.23
N LYS A 89 -8.85 -14.74 -2.50
CA LYS A 89 -8.40 -13.43 -2.99
C LYS A 89 -9.26 -12.26 -2.49
N PHE A 90 -10.47 -12.51 -2.01
CA PHE A 90 -11.42 -11.48 -1.59
C PHE A 90 -11.52 -11.33 -0.07
N SER A 91 -10.58 -11.91 0.68
CA SER A 91 -10.51 -11.68 2.13
C SER A 91 -10.21 -10.21 2.45
N PRO A 92 -10.82 -9.64 3.51
CA PRO A 92 -10.49 -8.30 4.00
C PRO A 92 -9.00 -8.16 4.32
N ARG A 93 -8.45 -6.97 4.09
CA ARG A 93 -7.01 -6.67 4.15
C ARG A 93 -6.75 -5.47 5.04
N THR A 94 -5.71 -5.59 5.86
CA THR A 94 -5.17 -4.47 6.64
C THR A 94 -4.51 -3.45 5.75
N ILE A 95 -3.77 -3.87 4.72
CA ILE A 95 -3.26 -3.02 3.66
C ILE A 95 -3.03 -3.86 2.39
N ASP A 96 -3.20 -3.25 1.23
CA ASP A 96 -2.90 -3.75 -0.11
C ASP A 96 -2.18 -2.68 -0.93
#